data_AF-A0A087GEN2-F1
#
_entry.id   AF-A0A087GEN2-F1
#
_cell.length_a   1.000
_cell.length_b   1.000
_cell.length_c   1.000
_cell.angle_alpha   90.00
_cell.angle_beta   90.00
_cell.angle_gamma   90.00
#
_symmetry.space_group_name_H-M   'P 1'
#
loop_
_entity.id
_entity.type
_entity.pdbx_description
1 polymer ?
#
loop_
_entity_poly.entity_id
_entity_poly.type
_entity_poly.pdbx_seq_one_letter_code
_entity_poly.pdbx_strand_id
1 'polypeptide(L)'
;MAITHHIIILVSLLVISVSAVTPPAKLKPTQTVPVLAEDFTNEHNKVRATFGIPPLVWSQTLEAAAIRLARYQRNQRQCAFASPKDPGKYGVNQLIIQQSVLRLVTPSEAVRFWVNQRTFYDYESNTCESDHWCNNYLQIVWRDTKEVGCAQVRCAKESTVFFFWKKKESSLLTICLYNPPGNVLDQKPY
;
A
#
# COMPACT_ATOMS: atom_id res chain seq x y z
N MET A 1 -16.36 -9.47 -92.98
CA MET A 1 -17.05 -9.18 -91.71
C MET A 1 -16.07 -9.49 -90.59
N ALA A 2 -15.43 -8.46 -90.04
CA ALA A 2 -14.46 -8.58 -88.94
C ALA A 2 -15.16 -8.15 -87.64
N ILE A 3 -15.21 -9.05 -86.66
CA ILE A 3 -15.84 -8.82 -85.37
C ILE A 3 -14.75 -8.27 -84.44
N THR A 4 -14.81 -6.98 -84.14
CA THR A 4 -13.96 -6.34 -83.13
C THR A 4 -14.48 -6.68 -81.74
N HIS A 5 -13.70 -7.42 -80.95
CA HIS A 5 -14.00 -7.66 -79.54
C HIS A 5 -13.63 -6.43 -78.70
N HIS A 6 -14.62 -5.75 -78.14
CA HIS A 6 -14.42 -4.71 -77.14
C HIS A 6 -14.29 -5.32 -75.74
N ILE A 7 -13.11 -5.21 -75.14
CA ILE A 7 -12.84 -5.57 -73.75
C ILE A 7 -13.30 -4.40 -72.87
N ILE A 8 -14.38 -4.59 -72.12
CA ILE A 8 -14.87 -3.61 -71.13
C ILE A 8 -14.20 -3.95 -69.78
N ILE A 9 -13.22 -3.16 -69.37
CA ILE A 9 -12.60 -3.26 -68.04
C ILE A 9 -13.46 -2.48 -67.04
N LEU A 10 -14.21 -3.20 -66.21
CA LEU A 10 -14.94 -2.64 -65.06
C LEU A 10 -13.93 -2.33 -63.94
N VAL A 11 -13.56 -1.05 -63.81
CA VAL A 11 -12.79 -0.57 -62.65
C VAL A 11 -13.75 -0.38 -61.49
N SER A 12 -13.73 -1.29 -60.51
CA SER A 12 -14.46 -1.15 -59.26
C SER A 12 -13.82 -0.06 -58.40
N LEU A 13 -14.52 1.08 -58.28
CA LEU A 13 -14.18 2.14 -57.32
C LEU A 13 -14.49 1.65 -55.91
N LEU A 14 -13.46 1.19 -55.20
CA LEU A 14 -13.54 0.89 -53.77
C LEU A 14 -13.68 2.22 -53.01
N VAL A 15 -14.89 2.55 -52.57
CA VAL A 15 -15.14 3.70 -51.69
C VAL A 15 -14.64 3.33 -50.30
N ILE A 16 -13.42 3.75 -49.96
CA ILE A 16 -12.87 3.61 -48.62
C ILE A 16 -13.59 4.63 -47.74
N SER A 17 -14.61 4.20 -47.00
CA SER A 17 -15.22 5.01 -45.95
C SER A 17 -14.21 5.17 -44.82
N VAL A 18 -13.62 6.36 -44.72
CA VAL A 18 -12.80 6.74 -43.57
C VAL A 18 -13.75 6.98 -42.40
N SER A 19 -14.00 5.93 -41.61
CA SER A 19 -14.67 6.07 -40.32
C SER A 19 -13.81 6.99 -39.44
N ALA A 20 -14.35 8.17 -39.10
CA ALA A 20 -13.69 9.10 -38.19
C ALA A 20 -13.46 8.39 -36.84
N VAL A 21 -12.20 8.05 -36.56
CA VAL A 21 -11.78 7.52 -35.26
C VAL A 21 -11.93 8.66 -34.26
N THR A 22 -12.91 8.56 -33.39
CA THR A 22 -13.08 9.49 -32.27
C THR A 22 -11.84 9.41 -31.37
N PRO A 23 -11.26 10.55 -30.95
CA PRO A 23 -10.15 10.54 -30.01
C PRO A 23 -10.57 9.80 -28.72
N PRO A 24 -9.69 9.01 -28.10
CA PRO A 24 -10.00 8.38 -26.83
C PRO A 24 -10.38 9.47 -25.83
N ALA A 25 -11.58 9.35 -25.25
CA ALA A 25 -12.02 10.24 -24.20
C ALA A 25 -10.96 10.27 -23.09
N LYS A 26 -10.48 11.47 -22.72
CA LYS A 26 -9.61 11.62 -21.55
C LYS A 26 -10.35 11.05 -20.35
N LEU A 27 -9.85 9.94 -19.82
CA LEU A 27 -10.37 9.34 -18.59
C LEU A 27 -10.31 10.40 -17.48
N LYS A 28 -11.48 10.80 -16.99
CA LYS A 28 -11.63 11.52 -15.72
C LYS A 28 -11.00 10.63 -14.62
N PRO A 29 -10.27 11.16 -13.62
CA PRO A 29 -9.75 10.34 -12.54
C PRO A 29 -10.92 9.71 -11.77
N THR A 30 -11.26 8.48 -12.12
CA THR A 30 -12.32 7.73 -11.45
C THR A 30 -11.73 7.10 -10.20
N GLN A 31 -12.21 7.58 -9.05
CA GLN A 31 -12.24 6.96 -7.72
C GLN A 31 -10.92 6.82 -6.96
N THR A 32 -10.49 7.91 -6.33
CA THR A 32 -9.88 7.84 -5.01
C THR A 32 -10.97 7.35 -4.04
N VAL A 33 -10.78 6.21 -3.37
CA VAL A 33 -11.61 5.90 -2.18
C VAL A 33 -11.28 6.99 -1.15
N PRO A 34 -12.24 7.81 -0.71
CA PRO A 34 -11.95 8.86 0.26
C PRO A 34 -11.72 8.22 1.63
N VAL A 35 -10.58 8.58 2.24
CA VAL A 35 -10.20 8.39 3.65
C VAL A 35 -9.92 6.94 4.11
N LEU A 36 -8.69 6.48 3.83
CA LEU A 36 -7.95 5.49 4.65
C LEU A 36 -6.99 6.19 5.65
N ALA A 37 -6.70 7.48 5.41
CA ALA A 37 -5.78 8.31 6.17
C ALA A 37 -6.25 8.56 7.61
N GLU A 38 -7.55 8.83 7.79
CA GLU A 38 -8.12 9.15 9.10
C GLU A 38 -8.15 7.91 9.99
N ASP A 39 -8.49 6.72 9.47
CA ASP A 39 -8.47 5.47 10.25
C ASP A 39 -7.08 5.12 10.78
N PHE A 40 -6.04 5.31 9.97
CA PHE A 40 -4.66 5.22 10.44
C PHE A 40 -4.41 6.26 11.53
N THR A 41 -4.61 7.53 11.22
CA THR A 41 -4.22 8.65 12.08
C THR A 41 -4.97 8.65 13.41
N ASN A 42 -6.28 8.37 13.39
CA ASN A 42 -7.14 8.29 14.57
C ASN A 42 -6.69 7.17 15.52
N GLU A 43 -6.39 5.98 15.01
CA GLU A 43 -5.97 4.87 15.86
C GLU A 43 -4.58 5.12 16.47
N HIS A 44 -3.66 5.75 15.73
CA HIS A 44 -2.38 6.21 16.30
C HIS A 44 -2.61 7.22 17.42
N ASN A 45 -3.43 8.24 17.13
CA ASN A 45 -3.65 9.38 18.04
C ASN A 45 -4.41 8.97 19.30
N LYS A 46 -5.30 7.98 19.20
CA LYS A 46 -5.98 7.38 20.35
C LYS A 46 -4.97 6.83 21.37
N VAL A 47 -3.94 6.13 20.91
CA VAL A 47 -2.91 5.55 21.80
C VAL A 47 -1.94 6.63 22.29
N ARG A 48 -1.54 7.57 21.43
CA ARG A 48 -0.67 8.69 21.84
C ARG A 48 -1.31 9.55 22.93
N ALA A 49 -2.63 9.75 22.86
CA ALA A 49 -3.38 10.50 23.86
C ALA A 49 -3.32 9.86 25.26
N THR A 50 -3.19 8.53 25.38
CA THR A 50 -3.11 7.88 26.70
C THR A 50 -1.85 8.24 27.49
N PHE A 51 -0.83 8.78 26.81
CA PHE A 51 0.45 9.19 27.38
C PHE A 51 0.69 10.72 27.26
N GLY A 52 -0.33 11.50 26.88
CA GLY A 52 -0.18 12.95 26.67
C GLY A 52 0.79 13.30 25.56
N ILE A 53 0.96 12.42 24.56
CA ILE A 53 1.84 12.64 23.43
C ILE A 53 1.08 13.42 22.35
N PRO A 54 1.66 14.48 21.74
CA PRO A 54 1.01 15.23 20.68
C PRO A 54 0.53 14.33 19.53
N PRO A 55 -0.66 14.58 18.94
CA PRO A 55 -1.17 13.77 17.83
C PRO A 55 -0.25 13.86 16.60
N LEU A 56 -0.19 12.78 15.84
CA LEU A 56 0.39 12.76 14.50
C LEU A 56 -0.54 13.47 13.52
N VAL A 57 0.07 14.15 12.55
CA VAL A 57 -0.60 14.74 11.40
C VAL A 57 -0.38 13.86 10.17
N TRP A 58 -1.42 13.68 9.35
CA TRP A 58 -1.28 12.95 8.10
C TRP A 58 -0.43 13.73 7.09
N SER A 59 0.58 13.09 6.50
CA SER A 59 1.42 13.66 5.46
C SER A 59 1.17 12.98 4.11
N GLN A 60 0.64 13.77 3.16
CA GLN A 60 0.43 13.31 1.78
C GLN A 60 1.75 12.93 1.09
N THR A 61 2.86 13.59 1.47
CA THR A 61 4.21 13.27 0.97
C THR A 61 4.65 11.87 1.42
N LEU A 62 4.45 11.56 2.71
CA LEU A 62 4.76 10.23 3.27
C LEU A 62 3.82 9.16 2.72
N GLU A 63 2.53 9.45 2.56
CA GLU A 63 1.56 8.56 1.92
C GLU A 63 1.99 8.20 0.49
N ALA A 64 2.34 9.21 -0.32
CA ALA A 64 2.80 8.97 -1.68
C ALA A 64 4.07 8.11 -1.72
N ALA A 65 4.98 8.30 -0.76
CA ALA A 65 6.17 7.46 -0.62
C ALA A 65 5.83 6.03 -0.19
N ALA A 66 4.93 5.84 0.79
CA ALA A 66 4.44 4.54 1.25
C ALA A 66 3.74 3.77 0.12
N ILE A 67 2.91 4.45 -0.69
CA ILE A 67 2.24 3.87 -1.87
C ILE A 67 3.27 3.36 -2.87
N ARG A 68 4.29 4.17 -3.20
CA ARG A 68 5.36 3.76 -4.13
C ARG A 68 6.10 2.54 -3.60
N LEU A 69 6.46 2.54 -2.31
CA LEU A 69 7.18 1.44 -1.68
C LEU A 69 6.35 0.15 -1.65
N ALA A 70 5.10 0.22 -1.18
CA ALA A 70 4.21 -0.93 -1.09
C ALA A 70 3.92 -1.53 -2.48
N ARG A 71 3.66 -0.70 -3.49
CA ARG A 71 3.49 -1.16 -4.88
C ARG A 71 4.75 -1.82 -5.44
N TYR A 72 5.93 -1.27 -5.14
CA TYR A 72 7.19 -1.88 -5.52
C TYR A 72 7.36 -3.26 -4.88
N GLN A 73 7.10 -3.38 -3.57
CA GLN A 73 7.19 -4.68 -2.88
C GLN A 73 6.23 -5.71 -3.48
N ARG A 74 5.00 -5.30 -3.78
CA ARG A 74 4.01 -6.17 -4.42
C ARG A 74 4.45 -6.63 -5.80
N ASN A 75 4.88 -5.71 -6.65
CA ASN A 75 5.14 -6.01 -8.06
C ASN A 75 6.51 -6.68 -8.29
N GLN A 76 7.50 -6.39 -7.45
CA GLN A 76 8.91 -6.71 -7.73
C GLN A 76 9.58 -7.58 -6.65
N ARG A 77 8.96 -7.72 -5.47
CA ARG A 77 9.56 -8.40 -4.31
C ARG A 77 8.63 -9.41 -3.66
N GLN A 78 7.62 -9.91 -4.39
CA GLN A 78 6.68 -10.93 -3.90
C GLN A 78 6.02 -10.56 -2.55
N CYS A 79 5.78 -9.25 -2.32
CA CYS A 79 5.30 -8.72 -1.05
C CYS A 79 6.14 -9.07 0.18
N ALA A 80 7.46 -9.17 0.04
CA ALA A 80 8.36 -9.19 1.18
C ALA A 80 8.31 -7.85 1.95
N PHE A 81 8.79 -7.86 3.20
CA PHE A 81 9.06 -6.61 3.92
C PHE A 81 10.05 -5.75 3.14
N ALA A 82 9.80 -4.44 3.13
CA ALA A 82 10.66 -3.46 2.50
C ALA A 82 11.91 -3.22 3.33
N SER A 83 13.06 -3.18 2.66
CA SER A 83 14.26 -2.51 3.14
C SER A 83 14.30 -1.13 2.45
N PRO A 84 14.02 -0.03 3.16
CA PRO A 84 14.07 1.31 2.58
C PRO A 84 15.45 1.59 1.96
N LYS A 85 15.49 2.26 0.80
CA LYS A 85 16.75 2.60 0.12
C LYS A 85 17.62 3.57 0.92
N ASP A 86 16.99 4.44 1.71
CA ASP A 86 17.64 5.41 2.59
C ASP A 86 17.28 5.07 4.05
N PRO A 87 17.98 4.13 4.70
CA PRO A 87 17.74 3.80 6.10
C PRO A 87 17.82 5.04 6.99
N GLY A 88 16.87 5.20 7.90
CA GLY A 88 16.84 6.33 8.84
C GLY A 88 16.26 7.64 8.28
N LYS A 89 15.94 7.74 6.98
CA LYS A 89 15.23 8.93 6.46
C LYS A 89 13.83 9.09 7.06
N TYR A 90 13.12 7.98 7.19
CA TYR A 90 11.80 7.90 7.80
C TYR A 90 11.76 6.70 8.75
N GLY A 91 10.94 6.81 9.79
CA GLY A 91 10.53 5.64 10.56
C GLY A 91 9.63 4.76 9.71
N VAL A 92 9.62 3.44 9.95
CA VAL A 92 8.84 2.50 9.14
C VAL A 92 8.19 1.44 10.01
N ASN A 93 6.87 1.34 9.94
CA ASN A 93 6.13 0.17 10.41
C ASN A 93 5.64 -0.63 9.21
N GLN A 94 5.72 -1.96 9.32
CA GLN A 94 5.24 -2.87 8.29
C GLN A 94 4.43 -4.00 8.90
N LEU A 95 3.42 -4.45 8.16
CA LEU A 95 2.60 -5.61 8.52
C LEU A 95 2.30 -6.40 7.26
N ILE A 96 2.62 -7.69 7.27
CA ILE A 96 2.12 -8.66 6.29
C ILE A 96 1.20 -9.61 7.03
N ILE A 97 -0.06 -9.65 6.61
CA ILE A 97 -1.07 -10.51 7.23
C ILE A 97 -1.84 -11.27 6.17
N GLN A 98 -2.06 -12.57 6.39
CA GLN A 98 -2.96 -13.34 5.55
C GLN A 98 -4.39 -12.86 5.75
N GLN A 99 -5.12 -12.67 4.66
CA GLN A 99 -6.50 -12.21 4.70
C GLN A 99 -7.35 -13.05 3.74
N SER A 100 -8.62 -13.21 4.08
CA SER A 100 -9.58 -13.82 3.17
C SER A 100 -9.97 -12.83 2.07
N VAL A 101 -10.41 -13.35 0.93
CA VAL A 101 -10.99 -12.51 -0.13
C VAL A 101 -12.30 -11.82 0.31
N LEU A 102 -12.94 -12.33 1.37
CA LEU A 102 -14.23 -11.86 1.88
C LEU A 102 -14.10 -10.78 2.95
N ARG A 103 -12.95 -10.66 3.63
CA ARG A 103 -12.72 -9.65 4.68
C ARG A 103 -11.29 -9.17 4.65
N LEU A 104 -11.12 -7.87 4.46
CA LEU A 104 -9.81 -7.24 4.53
C LEU A 104 -9.50 -6.76 5.92
N VAL A 105 -8.20 -6.73 6.24
CA VAL A 105 -7.70 -6.00 7.40
C VAL A 105 -7.77 -4.51 7.11
N THR A 106 -8.52 -3.79 7.93
CA THR A 106 -8.68 -2.33 7.88
C THR A 106 -7.40 -1.60 8.32
N PRO A 107 -7.24 -0.31 7.98
CA PRO A 107 -6.17 0.52 8.52
C PRO A 107 -6.10 0.52 10.05
N SER A 108 -7.22 0.72 10.75
CA SER A 108 -7.25 0.72 12.22
C SER A 108 -6.84 -0.63 12.80
N GLU A 109 -7.28 -1.76 12.21
CA GLU A 109 -6.83 -3.08 12.65
C GLU A 109 -5.31 -3.26 12.50
N ALA A 110 -4.72 -2.80 11.39
CA ALA A 110 -3.27 -2.85 11.19
C ALA A 110 -2.52 -2.05 12.26
N VAL A 111 -3.01 -0.88 12.64
CA VAL A 111 -2.46 -0.09 13.75
C VAL A 111 -2.62 -0.82 15.08
N ARG A 112 -3.79 -1.40 15.35
CA ARG A 112 -4.03 -2.19 16.58
C ARG A 112 -3.09 -3.38 16.71
N PHE A 113 -2.75 -4.06 15.61
CA PHE A 113 -1.74 -5.12 15.62
C PHE A 113 -0.39 -4.61 16.15
N TRP A 114 0.04 -3.43 15.70
CA TRP A 114 1.27 -2.81 16.20
C TRP A 114 1.13 -2.33 17.64
N VAL A 115 0.00 -1.71 18.00
CA VAL A 115 -0.28 -1.26 19.38
C VAL A 115 -0.24 -2.41 20.38
N ASN A 116 -0.75 -3.59 20.00
CA ASN A 116 -0.73 -4.77 20.87
C ASN A 116 0.68 -5.23 21.22
N GLN A 117 1.71 -4.85 20.46
CA GLN A 117 3.10 -5.13 20.82
C GLN A 117 3.53 -4.44 22.12
N ARG A 118 2.75 -3.48 22.64
CA ARG A 118 2.95 -2.88 23.96
C ARG A 118 3.06 -3.91 25.08
N THR A 119 2.43 -5.07 24.94
CA THR A 119 2.46 -6.14 25.95
C THR A 119 3.85 -6.71 26.15
N PHE A 120 4.71 -6.55 25.14
CA PHE A 120 6.09 -7.02 25.14
C PHE A 120 7.09 -5.90 25.44
N TYR A 121 6.66 -4.69 25.82
CA TYR A 121 7.57 -3.59 26.09
C TYR A 121 7.56 -3.23 27.58
N ASP A 122 8.74 -3.26 28.19
CA ASP A 122 8.98 -2.73 29.52
C ASP A 122 9.54 -1.30 29.40
N TYR A 123 8.76 -0.34 29.91
CA TYR A 123 9.14 1.07 29.88
C TYR A 123 10.27 1.41 30.86
N GLU A 124 10.35 0.74 32.01
CA GLU A 124 11.35 1.03 33.04
C GLU A 124 12.74 0.68 32.54
N SER A 125 12.91 -0.55 32.03
CA SER A 125 14.15 -1.04 31.44
C SER A 125 14.40 -0.54 30.02
N ASN A 126 13.39 0.01 29.34
CA ASN A 126 13.42 0.39 27.93
C ASN A 126 13.77 -0.79 26.99
N THR A 127 13.21 -1.97 27.25
CA THR A 127 13.50 -3.18 26.48
C THR A 127 12.23 -3.87 26.00
N CYS A 128 12.30 -4.51 24.84
CA CYS A 128 11.30 -5.51 24.48
C CYS A 128 11.61 -6.84 25.23
N GLU A 129 10.58 -7.58 25.57
CA GLU A 129 10.68 -8.97 26.05
C GLU A 129 11.47 -9.83 25.06
N SER A 130 12.27 -10.76 25.58
CA SER A 130 13.05 -11.70 24.77
C SER A 130 12.18 -12.43 23.76
N ASP A 131 12.69 -12.65 22.54
CA ASP A 131 12.00 -13.30 21.43
C ASP A 131 10.73 -12.58 20.90
N HIS A 132 10.45 -11.38 21.41
CA HIS A 132 9.36 -10.53 20.95
C HIS A 132 9.85 -9.22 20.33
N TRP A 133 9.01 -8.61 19.49
CA TRP A 133 9.28 -7.31 18.88
C TRP A 133 8.24 -6.28 19.33
N CYS A 134 8.73 -5.14 19.82
CA CYS A 134 7.90 -4.01 20.21
C CYS A 134 8.17 -2.73 19.38
N ASN A 135 9.07 -2.81 18.40
CA ASN A 135 9.51 -1.66 17.59
C ASN A 135 8.38 -0.95 16.85
N ASN A 136 7.33 -1.66 16.39
CA ASN A 136 6.22 -0.97 15.72
C ASN A 136 5.38 -0.17 16.73
N TYR A 137 5.17 -0.71 17.94
CA TYR A 137 4.53 0.02 19.03
C TYR A 137 5.34 1.27 19.38
N LEU A 138 6.65 1.11 19.64
CA LEU A 138 7.54 2.23 20.01
C LEU A 138 7.51 3.36 18.98
N GLN A 139 7.48 3.03 17.69
CA GLN A 139 7.37 4.04 16.63
C GLN A 139 6.03 4.80 16.68
N ILE A 140 4.91 4.13 17.01
CA ILE A 140 3.59 4.79 17.13
C ILE A 140 3.60 5.81 18.27
N VAL A 141 4.19 5.43 19.41
CA VAL A 141 4.25 6.27 20.61
C VAL A 141 5.50 7.14 20.67
N TRP A 142 6.26 7.29 19.58
CA TRP A 142 7.45 8.13 19.58
C TRP A 142 7.09 9.62 19.64
N ARG A 143 7.44 10.31 20.73
CA ARG A 143 7.04 11.69 21.01
C ARG A 143 7.50 12.68 19.95
N ASP A 144 8.69 12.46 19.41
CA ASP A 144 9.29 13.37 18.44
C ASP A 144 8.79 13.16 17.02
N THR A 145 8.19 12.00 16.71
CA THR A 145 7.50 11.80 15.44
C THR A 145 6.27 12.70 15.37
N LYS A 146 6.13 13.44 14.26
CA LYS A 146 5.06 14.43 14.04
C LYS A 146 4.11 14.05 12.92
N GLU A 147 4.62 13.37 11.91
CA GLU A 147 3.87 13.05 10.70
C GLU A 147 3.83 11.56 10.44
N VAL A 148 2.73 11.10 9.83
CA VAL A 148 2.58 9.73 9.35
C VAL A 148 1.93 9.72 7.97
N GLY A 149 2.34 8.78 7.12
CA GLY A 149 1.65 8.47 5.87
C GLY A 149 1.78 6.99 5.55
N CYS A 150 0.66 6.36 5.17
CA CYS A 150 0.57 4.91 5.06
C CYS A 150 0.01 4.46 3.72
N ALA A 151 0.21 3.18 3.42
CA ALA A 151 -0.38 2.50 2.27
C ALA A 151 -0.68 1.04 2.58
N GLN A 152 -1.74 0.51 1.98
CA GLN A 152 -2.06 -0.91 1.98
C GLN A 152 -2.10 -1.43 0.54
N VAL A 153 -1.50 -2.59 0.30
CA VAL A 153 -1.56 -3.28 -0.99
C VAL A 153 -1.91 -4.75 -0.79
N ARG A 154 -2.84 -5.24 -1.63
CA ARG A 154 -3.13 -6.67 -1.69
C ARG A 154 -2.05 -7.41 -2.45
N CYS A 155 -1.67 -8.54 -1.90
CA CYS A 155 -0.66 -9.46 -2.40
C CYS A 155 -1.37 -10.76 -2.73
N ALA A 156 -1.55 -11.07 -4.01
CA ALA A 156 -2.11 -12.36 -4.40
C ALA A 156 -0.95 -13.32 -4.67
N LYS A 157 -0.99 -14.50 -4.03
CA LYS A 157 -0.24 -15.65 -4.53
C LYS A 157 -1.24 -16.50 -5.30
N GLU A 158 -1.00 -16.69 -6.60
CA GLU A 158 -1.68 -17.76 -7.31
C GLU A 158 -1.02 -19.07 -6.88
N SER A 159 -1.75 -19.93 -6.16
CA SER A 159 -1.36 -21.34 -6.02
C SER A 159 -2.34 -22.19 -6.80
N THR A 160 -1.79 -22.96 -7.75
CA THR A 160 -2.51 -24.04 -8.41
C THR A 160 -2.43 -25.24 -7.48
N VAL A 161 -3.51 -25.54 -6.77
CA VAL A 161 -3.62 -26.84 -6.08
C VAL A 161 -4.01 -27.84 -7.17
N PHE A 162 -3.18 -28.88 -7.34
CA PHE A 162 -3.51 -30.00 -8.23
C PHE A 162 -4.86 -30.56 -7.81
N PHE A 163 -5.77 -30.71 -8.78
CA PHE A 163 -7.21 -31.01 -8.65
C PHE A 163 -8.11 -29.80 -8.27
N PHE A 164 -8.50 -29.06 -9.32
CA PHE A 164 -9.72 -28.25 -9.48
C PHE A 164 -10.12 -27.17 -8.46
N TRP A 165 -9.26 -26.74 -7.53
CA TRP A 165 -9.51 -25.54 -6.74
C TRP A 165 -8.28 -24.64 -6.65
N LYS A 166 -8.28 -23.49 -7.36
CA LYS A 166 -7.30 -22.42 -7.11
C LYS A 166 -7.61 -21.80 -5.75
N LYS A 167 -6.82 -22.11 -4.72
CA LYS A 167 -6.89 -21.39 -3.45
C LYS A 167 -6.17 -20.06 -3.62
N LYS A 168 -6.93 -18.96 -3.70
CA LYS A 168 -6.34 -17.61 -3.74
C LYS A 168 -6.02 -17.18 -2.31
N GLU A 169 -4.86 -17.58 -1.82
CA GLU A 169 -4.32 -17.00 -0.60
C GLU A 169 -3.86 -15.57 -0.92
N SER A 170 -4.54 -14.61 -0.29
CA SER A 170 -4.16 -13.21 -0.37
C SER A 170 -3.56 -12.76 0.94
N SER A 171 -2.44 -12.07 0.90
CA SER A 171 -1.97 -11.28 2.03
C SER A 171 -2.23 -9.79 1.80
N LEU A 172 -2.21 -9.03 2.87
CA LEU A 172 -2.16 -7.57 2.85
C LEU A 172 -0.78 -7.15 3.34
N LEU A 173 -0.12 -6.30 2.57
CA LEU A 173 1.05 -5.56 3.02
C LEU A 173 0.61 -4.14 3.39
N THR A 174 0.79 -3.77 4.65
CA THR A 174 0.62 -2.41 5.16
C THR A 174 2.00 -1.83 5.44
N ILE A 175 2.26 -0.60 4.97
CA ILE A 175 3.47 0.16 5.27
C ILE A 175 3.05 1.54 5.74
N CYS A 176 3.55 1.98 6.90
CA CYS A 176 3.47 3.36 7.38
C CYS A 176 4.86 3.96 7.48
N LEU A 177 5.02 5.19 6.99
CA LEU A 177 6.22 5.98 7.12
C LEU A 177 6.01 7.11 8.12
N TYR A 178 7.04 7.42 8.89
CA TYR A 178 6.98 8.39 10.00
C TYR A 178 8.09 9.43 9.87
N ASN A 179 7.78 10.67 10.22
CA ASN A 179 8.73 11.77 10.17
C ASN A 179 8.58 12.72 11.38
N PRO A 180 9.68 13.08 12.07
CA PRO A 180 10.98 12.40 12.10
C PRO A 180 10.89 10.89 12.44
N PRO A 181 11.90 10.08 12.07
CA PRO A 181 11.96 8.67 12.47
C PRO A 181 11.99 8.51 14.00
N GLY A 182 11.33 7.48 14.51
CA GLY A 182 11.43 7.07 15.91
C GLY A 182 12.43 5.94 16.12
N ASN A 183 12.30 5.26 17.25
CA ASN A 183 13.15 4.12 17.65
C ASN A 183 14.65 4.46 17.65
N VAL A 184 14.98 5.64 18.18
CA VAL A 184 16.38 6.04 18.37
C VAL A 184 16.99 5.20 19.49
N LEU A 185 18.19 4.67 19.24
CA LEU A 185 18.92 3.84 20.19
C LEU A 185 19.10 4.59 21.51
N ASP A 186 18.93 3.87 22.63
CA ASP A 186 19.09 4.37 24.00
C ASP A 186 18.17 5.53 24.41
N GLN A 187 17.09 5.77 23.66
CA GLN A 187 16.06 6.75 24.01
C GLN A 187 14.73 6.07 24.33
N LYS A 188 13.98 6.65 25.28
CA LYS A 188 12.60 6.24 25.58
C LYS A 188 11.62 6.91 24.61
N PRO A 189 10.48 6.28 24.30
CA PRO A 189 9.55 6.79 23.31
C PRO A 189 8.80 8.07 23.75
N TYR A 190 8.66 8.35 25.05
CA TYR A 190 7.88 9.49 25.55
C TYR A 190 8.28 9.99 26.92
#